data_AF-A0A382QNN2-F1
#
_entry.id   AF-A0A382QNN2-F1
#
_cell.length_a   1.000
_cell.length_b   1.000
_cell.length_c   1.000
_cell.angle_alpha   90.00
_cell.angle_beta   90.00
_cell.angle_gamma   90.00
#
_symmetry.space_group_name_H-M   'P 1'
#
loop_
_entity.id
_entity.type
_entity.pdbx_description
1 polymer ?
#
loop_
_entity_poly.entity_id
_entity_poly.type
_entity_poly.pdbx_seq_one_letter_code
_entity_poly.pdbx_strand_id
1 'polypeptide(L)'
;MASRAFDTFVTYKIISQLVTDWEDMPAFEHGIIDKKGKLLRKFSSLKTKEEKESYTLFTRLIFNLKRLIQKLPGGQYKLASYAAGLFLIKEEVDVERLLNEGESYVEELLQD
;
A
#
# COMPACT_ATOMS: atom_id res chain seq x y z
N MET A 1 14.48 15.84 10.15
CA MET A 1 13.32 15.24 10.85
C MET A 1 12.27 14.84 9.83
N ALA A 2 11.91 15.74 8.92
CA ALA A 2 11.38 15.52 7.57
C ALA A 2 11.44 14.12 6.97
N SER A 3 12.63 13.75 6.47
CA SER A 3 12.85 12.47 5.79
C SER A 3 12.53 11.29 6.69
N ARG A 4 12.72 11.37 8.01
CA ARG A 4 12.39 10.24 8.91
C ARG A 4 10.88 10.03 9.04
N ALA A 5 10.09 11.10 9.12
CA ALA A 5 8.63 11.00 9.16
C ALA A 5 8.09 10.45 7.84
N PHE A 6 8.61 10.96 6.71
CA PHE A 6 8.29 10.47 5.38
C PHE A 6 8.68 9.00 5.18
N ASP A 7 9.91 8.62 5.54
CA ASP A 7 10.39 7.23 5.44
C ASP A 7 9.53 6.29 6.28
N THR A 8 9.11 6.73 7.48
CA THR A 8 8.21 5.99 8.36
C THR A 8 6.82 5.84 7.75
N PHE A 9 6.26 6.92 7.20
CA PHE A 9 4.97 6.90 6.51
C PHE A 9 5.00 5.95 5.31
N VAL A 10 6.00 6.06 4.43
CA VAL A 10 6.14 5.18 3.27
C VAL A 10 6.31 3.73 3.71
N THR A 11 7.11 3.46 4.75
CA THR A 11 7.28 2.11 5.31
C THR A 11 5.97 1.54 5.81
N TYR A 12 5.21 2.31 6.60
CA TYR A 12 3.88 1.92 7.08
C TYR A 12 2.94 1.64 5.91
N LYS A 13 2.92 2.50 4.87
CA LYS A 13 2.07 2.33 3.69
C LYS A 13 2.42 1.08 2.88
N ILE A 14 3.71 0.76 2.73
CA ILE A 14 4.16 -0.47 2.06
C ILE A 14 3.70 -1.70 2.85
N ILE A 15 4.00 -1.75 4.15
CA ILE A 15 3.69 -2.92 4.98
C ILE A 15 2.18 -3.12 5.06
N SER A 16 1.41 -2.05 5.30
CA SER A 16 -0.06 -2.11 5.31
C SER A 16 -0.60 -2.69 4.01
N GLN A 17 -0.22 -2.16 2.84
CA GLN A 17 -0.67 -2.72 1.56
C GLN A 17 -0.17 -4.16 1.30
N LEU A 18 0.98 -4.56 1.83
CA LEU A 18 1.45 -5.94 1.73
C LEU A 18 0.57 -6.91 2.53
N VAL A 19 0.07 -6.49 3.70
CA VAL A 19 -0.70 -7.36 4.60
C VAL A 19 -2.21 -7.29 4.37
N THR A 20 -2.75 -6.16 3.90
CA THR A 20 -4.17 -5.99 3.55
C THR A 20 -4.60 -7.06 2.54
N ASP A 21 -5.74 -7.70 2.80
CA ASP A 21 -6.27 -8.73 1.92
C ASP A 21 -6.66 -8.14 0.55
N TRP A 22 -6.62 -8.98 -0.48
CA TRP A 22 -6.89 -8.51 -1.85
C TRP A 22 -8.30 -7.93 -1.99
N GLU A 23 -9.26 -8.48 -1.25
CA GLU A 23 -10.68 -8.07 -1.30
C GLU A 23 -10.92 -6.71 -0.63
N ASP A 24 -10.02 -6.28 0.26
CA ASP A 24 -10.07 -4.99 0.95
C ASP A 24 -9.31 -3.88 0.20
N MET A 25 -8.75 -4.19 -0.98
CA MET A 25 -8.05 -3.21 -1.80
C MET A 25 -9.05 -2.39 -2.62
N PRO A 26 -8.89 -1.05 -2.74
CA PRO A 26 -9.73 -0.25 -3.64
C PRO A 26 -9.70 -0.73 -5.10
N ALA A 27 -8.57 -1.30 -5.53
CA ALA A 27 -8.43 -1.88 -6.87
C ALA A 27 -9.33 -3.12 -7.08
N PHE A 28 -9.70 -3.85 -6.01
CA PHE A 28 -10.65 -4.95 -6.07
C PHE A 28 -12.08 -4.44 -6.23
N GLU A 29 -12.47 -3.40 -5.48
CA GLU A 29 -13.77 -2.74 -5.61
C GLU A 29 -14.01 -2.23 -7.03
N HIS A 30 -12.98 -1.68 -7.67
CA HIS A 30 -13.03 -1.23 -9.07
C HIS A 30 -12.87 -2.34 -10.11
N GLY A 31 -12.82 -3.62 -9.70
CA GLY A 31 -12.68 -4.77 -10.59
C GLY A 31 -11.37 -4.80 -11.39
N ILE A 32 -10.32 -4.15 -10.89
CA ILE A 32 -9.00 -4.09 -11.52
C ILE A 32 -8.23 -5.38 -11.23
N ILE A 33 -8.41 -5.93 -10.03
CA ILE A 33 -7.85 -7.21 -9.59
C ILE A 33 -8.93 -8.17 -9.11
N ASP A 34 -8.65 -9.48 -9.10
CA ASP A 34 -9.50 -10.47 -8.43
C ASP A 34 -9.09 -10.72 -6.97
N LYS A 35 -9.82 -11.59 -6.27
CA LYS A 35 -9.56 -11.98 -4.87
C LYS A 35 -8.21 -12.68 -4.62
N LYS A 36 -7.49 -13.05 -5.68
CA LYS A 36 -6.13 -13.61 -5.64
C LYS A 36 -5.09 -12.59 -6.10
N GLY A 37 -5.49 -11.33 -6.30
CA GLY A 37 -4.66 -10.26 -6.82
C GLY A 37 -4.32 -10.41 -8.30
N LYS A 38 -4.97 -11.29 -9.07
CA LYS A 38 -4.73 -11.38 -10.52
C LYS A 38 -5.23 -10.12 -11.21
N LEU A 39 -4.43 -9.57 -12.11
CA LEU A 39 -4.83 -8.40 -12.91
C LEU A 39 -5.93 -8.76 -13.91
N LEU A 40 -7.06 -8.07 -13.83
CA LEU A 40 -8.20 -8.21 -14.75
C LEU A 40 -8.24 -7.07 -15.78
N ARG A 41 -7.88 -5.85 -15.36
CA ARG A 41 -7.89 -4.65 -16.21
C ARG A 41 -6.54 -3.95 -16.17
N LYS A 42 -6.00 -3.58 -17.34
CA LYS A 42 -4.72 -2.87 -17.43
C LYS A 42 -4.91 -1.39 -17.05
N PHE A 43 -3.86 -0.76 -16.52
CA PHE A 43 -3.88 0.67 -16.16
C PHE A 43 -4.36 1.56 -17.33
N SER A 44 -3.94 1.25 -18.56
CA SER A 44 -4.36 1.98 -19.77
C SER A 44 -5.86 1.89 -20.09
N SER A 45 -6.58 0.92 -19.50
CA SER A 45 -8.02 0.76 -19.68
C SER A 45 -8.86 1.49 -18.63
N LEU A 46 -8.22 2.04 -17.59
CA LEU A 46 -8.88 2.76 -16.50
C LEU A 46 -9.30 4.16 -16.98
N LYS A 47 -10.52 4.56 -16.62
CA LYS A 47 -11.20 5.75 -17.12
C LYS A 47 -11.31 6.83 -16.06
N THR A 48 -11.73 6.46 -14.86
CA THR A 48 -11.99 7.44 -13.79
C THR A 48 -10.72 7.77 -13.02
N LYS A 49 -10.77 8.87 -12.27
CA LYS A 49 -9.67 9.30 -11.41
C LYS A 49 -9.48 8.30 -10.27
N GLU A 50 -10.56 7.86 -9.66
CA GLU A 50 -10.63 6.90 -8.55
C GLU A 50 -10.04 5.54 -8.97
N GLU A 51 -10.37 5.06 -10.18
CA GLU A 51 -9.76 3.85 -10.72
C GLU A 51 -8.24 4.00 -10.87
N LYS A 52 -7.75 5.15 -11.35
CA LYS A 52 -6.31 5.38 -11.52
C LYS A 52 -5.59 5.54 -10.17
N GLU A 53 -6.21 6.17 -9.20
CA GLU A 53 -5.69 6.37 -7.84
C GLU A 53 -5.65 5.05 -7.05
N SER A 54 -6.63 4.17 -7.25
CA SER A 54 -6.59 2.82 -6.67
C SER A 54 -5.50 1.92 -7.28
N TYR A 55 -4.96 2.27 -8.45
CA TYR A 55 -4.00 1.45 -9.18
C TYR A 55 -2.79 2.23 -9.74
N THR A 56 -2.23 3.12 -8.92
CA THR A 56 -1.03 3.91 -9.24
C THR A 56 0.21 3.04 -9.51
N LEU A 57 1.28 3.64 -10.02
CA LEU A 57 2.58 2.98 -10.17
C LEU A 57 3.09 2.37 -8.84
N PHE A 58 2.92 3.12 -7.74
CA PHE A 58 3.28 2.66 -6.40
C PHE A 58 2.47 1.41 -6.02
N THR A 59 1.13 1.46 -6.11
CA THR A 59 0.26 0.32 -5.79
C THR A 59 0.61 -0.91 -6.64
N ARG A 60 0.89 -0.72 -7.93
CA ARG A 60 1.30 -1.79 -8.85
C ARG A 60 2.60 -2.47 -8.43
N LEU A 61 3.59 -1.69 -7.98
CA LEU A 61 4.85 -2.20 -7.45
C LEU A 61 4.58 -3.08 -6.22
N ILE A 62 3.80 -2.58 -5.26
CA ILE A 62 3.49 -3.32 -4.03
C ILE A 62 2.69 -4.59 -4.32
N PHE A 63 1.73 -4.54 -5.26
CA PHE A 63 0.96 -5.72 -5.65
C PHE A 63 1.85 -6.79 -6.31
N ASN A 64 2.81 -6.38 -7.13
CA ASN A 64 3.77 -7.32 -7.70
C ASN A 64 4.61 -7.97 -6.61
N LEU A 65 5.08 -7.20 -5.63
CA LEU A 65 5.81 -7.73 -4.48
C LEU A 65 4.96 -8.69 -3.65
N LYS A 66 3.70 -8.33 -3.33
CA LYS A 66 2.75 -9.19 -2.61
C LYS A 66 2.55 -10.52 -3.33
N ARG A 67 2.36 -10.50 -4.66
CA ARG A 67 2.25 -11.73 -5.49
C ARG A 67 3.52 -12.57 -5.43
N LEU A 68 4.70 -11.96 -5.48
CA LEU A 68 5.97 -12.69 -5.38
C LEU A 68 6.10 -13.37 -4.02
N ILE A 69 5.79 -12.67 -2.93
CA ILE A 69 5.81 -13.21 -1.57
C ILE A 69 4.82 -14.39 -1.46
N GLN A 70 3.59 -14.23 -1.93
CA GLN A 70 2.57 -15.28 -1.87
C GLN A 70 2.92 -16.55 -2.67
N LYS A 71 3.79 -16.45 -3.68
CA LYS A 71 4.30 -17.61 -4.43
C LYS A 71 5.39 -18.39 -3.69
N LEU A 72 6.03 -17.79 -2.68
CA LEU A 72 7.04 -18.48 -1.90
C LEU A 72 6.38 -19.50 -0.94
N PRO A 73 7.03 -20.63 -0.65
CA PRO A 73 6.58 -21.55 0.40
C PRO A 73 6.42 -20.79 1.71
N GLY A 74 5.21 -20.86 2.30
CA GLY A 74 4.86 -20.14 3.52
C GLY A 74 4.69 -18.62 3.37
N GLY A 75 4.56 -18.09 2.15
CA GLY A 75 4.36 -16.66 1.88
C GLY A 75 3.18 -16.04 2.63
N GLN A 76 2.09 -16.78 2.80
CA GLN A 76 0.92 -16.34 3.58
C GLN A 76 1.27 -16.16 5.08
N TYR A 77 2.02 -17.09 5.66
CA TYR A 77 2.46 -16.97 7.06
C TYR A 77 3.40 -15.79 7.26
N LYS A 78 4.26 -15.48 6.27
CA LYS A 78 5.14 -14.29 6.32
C LYS A 78 4.36 -12.99 6.35
N LEU A 79 3.29 -12.88 5.54
CA LEU A 79 2.41 -11.72 5.58
C LEU A 79 1.69 -11.60 6.92
N ALA A 80 1.24 -12.72 7.51
CA ALA A 80 0.67 -12.71 8.85
C ALA A 80 1.68 -12.23 9.91
N SER A 81 2.95 -12.64 9.81
CA SER A 81 4.02 -12.12 10.68
C SER A 81 4.22 -10.60 10.52
N TYR A 82 4.16 -10.09 9.29
CA TYR A 82 4.20 -8.66 9.05
C TYR A 82 2.98 -7.93 9.60
N ALA A 83 1.79 -8.54 9.56
CA ALA A 83 0.58 -7.96 10.14
C ALA A 83 0.71 -7.81 11.66
N ALA A 84 1.27 -8.82 12.34
CA ALA A 84 1.56 -8.74 13.78
C ALA A 84 2.58 -7.63 14.10
N GLY A 85 3.66 -7.52 13.32
CA GLY A 85 4.63 -6.43 13.48
C GLY A 85 4.03 -5.05 13.21
N LEU A 86 3.20 -4.93 12.18
CA LEU A 86 2.50 -3.69 11.84
C LEU A 86 1.51 -3.30 12.94
N PHE A 87 0.81 -4.27 13.53
CA PHE A 87 -0.10 -4.04 14.65
C PHE A 87 0.66 -3.45 15.85
N LEU A 88 1.81 -4.03 16.22
CA LEU A 88 2.66 -3.50 17.29
C LEU A 88 3.19 -2.09 16.99
N ILE A 89 3.64 -1.84 15.74
CA ILE A 89 4.09 -0.50 15.33
C ILE A 89 2.93 0.52 15.41
N LYS A 90 1.72 0.11 15.01
CA LYS A 90 0.54 0.97 15.02
C LYS A 90 0.11 1.35 16.44
N GLU A 91 0.34 0.48 17.43
CA GLU A 91 0.06 0.79 18.84
C GLU A 91 1.06 1.80 19.42
N GLU A 92 2.33 1.72 19.02
CA GLU A 92 3.41 2.54 19.58
C GLU A 92 3.61 3.88 18.87
N VAL A 93 3.03 4.06 17.68
CA VAL A 93 3.27 5.23 16.83
C VAL A 93 1.99 6.00 16.56
N ASP A 94 2.04 7.31 16.79
CA ASP A 94 0.96 8.24 16.41
C ASP A 94 0.87 8.33 14.88
N VAL A 95 0.05 7.46 14.30
CA VAL A 95 -0.16 7.36 12.85
C VAL A 95 -0.74 8.66 12.30
N GLU A 96 -1.63 9.32 13.03
CA GLU A 96 -2.26 10.55 12.56
C GLU A 96 -1.24 11.68 12.43
N ARG A 97 -0.33 11.82 13.42
CA ARG A 97 0.81 12.73 13.30
C ARG A 97 1.72 12.38 12.12
N LEU A 98 2.03 11.09 11.89
CA LEU A 98 2.85 10.66 10.76
C LEU A 98 2.22 10.99 9.41
N LEU A 99 0.90 10.81 9.29
CA LEU A 99 0.14 11.14 8.08
C LEU A 99 0.22 12.64 7.80
N ASN A 100 -0.05 13.47 8.82
CA ASN A 100 -0.01 14.93 8.70
C ASN A 100 1.38 15.46 8.35
N GLU A 101 2.43 14.95 9.00
CA GLU A 101 3.81 15.32 8.67
C GLU A 101 4.15 14.88 7.25
N GLY A 102 3.82 13.64 6.86
CA GLY A 102 4.06 13.12 5.51
C GLY A 102 3.37 13.93 4.41
N GLU A 103 2.11 14.31 4.60
CA GLU A 103 1.33 15.13 3.66
C GLU A 103 1.93 16.53 3.51
N SER A 104 2.31 17.17 4.62
CA SER A 104 2.94 18.50 4.58
C SER A 104 4.24 18.53 3.77
N TYR A 105 5.08 17.48 3.85
CA TYR A 105 6.31 17.41 3.06
C TYR A 105 6.07 17.24 1.56
N VAL A 106 5.04 16.48 1.20
CA VAL A 106 4.67 16.31 -0.21
C VAL A 106 4.09 17.61 -0.77
N GLU A 107 3.27 18.32 0.00
CA GLU A 107 2.76 19.63 -0.40
C GLU A 107 3.88 20.66 -0.58
N GLU A 108 4.85 20.70 0.34
CA GLU A 108 6.05 21.55 0.21
C GLU A 108 6.82 21.25 -1.08
N LEU A 109 7.06 19.98 -1.41
CA LEU A 109 7.76 19.57 -2.64
C LEU A 109 6.99 19.84 -3.94
N LEU A 110 5.67 20.00 -3.88
CA LEU A 110 4.82 20.24 -5.06
C LEU A 110 4.56 21.74 -5.31
N GLN A 111 4.90 22.61 -4.35
CA GLN A 111 4.77 24.06 -4.47
C GLN A 111 6.05 24.75 -5.01
N ASP A 112 7.14 24.00 -5.17
CA ASP A 112 8.39 24.39 -5.84
C ASP A 112 8.47 23.88 -7.29
#